data_AF-A0A1E7F8Y8-F1
#
_entry.id   AF-A0A1E7F8Y8-F1
#
_cell.length_a   1.000
_cell.length_b   1.000
_cell.length_c   1.000
_cell.angle_alpha   90.00
_cell.angle_beta   90.00
_cell.angle_gamma   90.00
#
_symmetry.space_group_name_H-M   'P 1'
#
loop_
_entity.id
_entity.type
_entity.pdbx_description
1 polymer ?
#
loop_
_entity_poly.entity_id
_entity_poly.type
_entity_poly.pdbx_seq_one_letter_code
_entity_poly.pdbx_strand_id
1 'polypeptide(L)'
;ALVWGSAAIGFAPFVCFFFQIVFPKPQLLIISIAAAFFYLLAASCASLIWTILDPTIGLDSAWSAIIPGIFFQFIFRCLFVTVYHKVEQVIEASIERSSEDSNDESREQSGDENNNNNAGEQQQQTSVQIAKNKLSLNDAACGLAAGVGFGGLHAILLFGSLLASETFDAGVLFQPSCPAIPSLVVSSLNTFCFFFLDLLWMLFTFFGMRRRMLFPRGGGSLTDMNPLRRRFGHYFGNTRMGGNQALLVVLITHTAASGFTTFNNFEYGCVFSMTTIPALTMIVAYVFWSGVSKIYLP
;
A
#
# COMPACT_ATOMS: atom_id res chain seq x y z
N ALA A 1 -1.49 23.47 22.54
CA ALA A 1 -2.74 22.78 22.12
C ALA A 1 -2.75 22.52 20.62
N LEU A 2 -2.49 23.52 19.77
CA LEU A 2 -2.48 23.38 18.31
C LEU A 2 -1.57 22.25 17.80
N VAL A 3 -0.30 22.23 18.23
CA VAL A 3 0.69 21.20 17.85
C VAL A 3 0.18 19.79 18.11
N TRP A 4 -0.25 19.50 19.34
CA TRP A 4 -0.78 18.19 19.73
C TRP A 4 -2.07 17.83 19.00
N GLY A 5 -2.96 18.80 18.75
CA GLY A 5 -4.19 18.59 18.00
C GLY A 5 -3.93 18.22 16.54
N SER A 6 -3.06 18.96 15.85
CA SER A 6 -2.66 18.65 14.48
C SER A 6 -1.84 17.37 14.39
N ALA A 7 -0.98 17.08 15.37
CA ALA A 7 -0.27 15.81 15.46
C ALA A 7 -1.23 14.63 15.58
N ALA A 8 -2.24 14.75 16.45
CA ALA A 8 -3.28 13.74 16.57
C ALA A 8 -4.06 13.58 15.26
N ILE A 9 -4.47 14.65 14.58
CA ILE A 9 -5.20 14.55 13.30
C ILE A 9 -4.35 13.87 12.22
N GLY A 10 -3.10 14.30 12.04
CA GLY A 10 -2.23 13.78 10.99
C GLY A 10 -1.81 12.33 11.21
N PHE A 11 -1.45 11.96 12.45
CA PHE A 11 -0.93 10.62 12.75
C PHE A 11 -1.98 9.63 13.29
N ALA A 12 -3.18 10.07 13.69
CA ALA A 12 -4.23 9.18 14.18
C ALA A 12 -4.50 7.97 13.27
N PRO A 13 -4.74 8.13 11.94
CA PRO A 13 -5.07 6.97 11.13
C PRO A 13 -3.89 6.00 11.04
N PHE A 14 -2.65 6.50 10.96
CA PHE A 14 -1.46 5.64 11.01
C PHE A 14 -1.36 4.86 12.33
N VAL A 15 -1.46 5.54 13.47
CA VAL A 15 -1.36 4.93 14.80
C VAL A 15 -2.48 3.90 15.01
N CYS A 16 -3.73 4.24 14.68
CA CYS A 16 -4.87 3.33 14.82
C CYS A 16 -4.70 2.06 13.98
N PHE A 17 -4.37 2.19 12.69
CA PHE A 17 -4.20 1.03 11.81
C PHE A 17 -2.96 0.20 12.19
N PHE A 18 -1.87 0.86 12.60
CA PHE A 18 -0.67 0.17 13.05
C PHE A 18 -0.95 -0.69 14.28
N PHE A 19 -1.54 -0.13 15.34
CA PHE A 19 -1.80 -0.88 16.57
C PHE A 19 -2.93 -1.91 16.43
N GLN A 20 -3.96 -1.64 15.63
CA GLN A 20 -5.11 -2.56 15.51
C GLN A 20 -4.88 -3.68 14.50
N ILE A 21 -4.20 -3.42 13.37
CA ILE A 21 -4.10 -4.38 12.26
C ILE A 21 -2.69 -4.96 12.18
N VAL A 22 -1.65 -4.13 12.26
CA VAL A 22 -0.26 -4.55 12.01
C VAL A 22 0.36 -5.20 13.25
N PHE A 23 0.25 -4.54 14.41
CA PHE A 23 0.91 -4.96 15.65
C PHE A 23 0.52 -6.36 16.17
N PRO A 24 -0.75 -6.82 16.06
CA PRO A 24 -1.13 -8.13 16.58
C PRO A 24 -0.46 -9.33 15.87
N LYS A 25 0.11 -9.13 14.67
CA LYS A 25 0.73 -10.21 13.89
C LYS A 25 2.15 -9.84 13.45
N PRO A 26 3.20 -10.56 13.91
CA PRO A 26 4.59 -10.20 13.59
C PRO A 26 4.89 -10.27 12.09
N GLN A 27 4.22 -11.16 11.34
CA GLN A 27 4.36 -11.23 9.89
C GLN A 27 3.90 -9.94 9.19
N LEU A 28 2.76 -9.36 9.61
CA LEU A 28 2.26 -8.09 9.08
C LEU A 28 3.19 -6.93 9.44
N LEU A 29 3.78 -6.96 10.64
CA LEU A 29 4.77 -5.99 11.06
C LEU A 29 6.01 -5.98 10.16
N ILE A 30 6.56 -7.16 9.83
CA ILE A 30 7.71 -7.29 8.92
C ILE A 30 7.37 -6.71 7.53
N ILE A 31 6.19 -7.04 7.00
CA ILE A 31 5.71 -6.53 5.70
C ILE A 31 5.58 -5.00 5.73
N SER A 32 5.03 -4.44 6.80
CA SER A 32 4.89 -3.00 6.99
C SER A 32 6.26 -2.29 7.03
N ILE A 33 7.22 -2.82 7.79
CA ILE A 33 8.57 -2.23 7.89
C ILE A 33 9.30 -2.32 6.54
N ALA A 34 9.19 -3.45 5.84
CA ALA A 34 9.76 -3.62 4.52
C ALA A 34 9.14 -2.63 3.51
N ALA A 35 7.82 -2.43 3.52
CA ALA A 35 7.16 -1.45 2.65
C ALA A 35 7.62 -0.01 2.94
N ALA A 36 7.79 0.35 4.21
CA ALA A 36 8.36 1.65 4.60
C ALA A 36 9.79 1.82 4.08
N PHE A 37 10.64 0.78 4.19
CA PHE A 37 11.99 0.83 3.63
C PHE A 37 12.00 1.05 2.11
N PHE A 38 11.12 0.38 1.35
CA PHE A 38 10.98 0.62 -0.09
C PHE A 38 10.51 2.06 -0.41
N TYR A 39 9.70 2.68 0.45
CA TYR A 39 9.35 4.09 0.31
C TYR A 39 10.56 5.01 0.51
N LEU A 40 11.41 4.77 1.53
CA LEU A 40 12.66 5.54 1.70
C LEU A 40 13.57 5.43 0.47
N LEU A 41 13.73 4.23 -0.07
CA LEU A 41 14.51 4.02 -1.28
C LEU A 41 13.92 4.81 -2.47
N ALA A 42 12.61 4.78 -2.64
CA ALA A 42 11.93 5.55 -3.68
C ALA A 42 12.15 7.06 -3.52
N ALA A 43 11.99 7.59 -2.30
CA ALA A 43 12.21 8.99 -1.99
C ALA A 43 13.68 9.40 -2.20
N SER A 44 14.63 8.53 -1.82
CA SER A 44 16.06 8.74 -2.06
C SER A 44 16.39 8.77 -3.54
N CYS A 45 15.88 7.82 -4.35
CA CYS A 45 16.07 7.82 -5.79
C CYS A 45 15.46 9.06 -6.45
N ALA A 46 14.25 9.46 -6.05
CA ALA A 46 13.60 10.67 -6.53
C ALA A 46 14.44 11.92 -6.22
N SER A 47 14.97 12.02 -4.99
CA SER A 47 15.84 13.12 -4.58
C SER A 47 17.14 13.17 -5.39
N LEU A 48 17.81 12.03 -5.60
CA LEU A 48 19.04 11.97 -6.40
C LEU A 48 18.78 12.44 -7.85
N ILE A 49 17.67 12.01 -8.44
CA ILE A 49 17.34 12.39 -9.81
C ILE A 49 16.96 13.86 -9.90
N TRP A 50 16.22 14.38 -8.93
CA TRP A 50 15.96 15.82 -8.86
C TRP A 50 17.26 16.63 -8.80
N THR A 51 18.23 16.25 -7.96
CA THR A 51 19.53 16.97 -7.89
C THR A 51 20.35 16.95 -9.18
N ILE A 52 20.14 15.95 -10.04
CA ILE A 52 20.80 15.86 -11.35
C ILE A 52 20.04 16.66 -12.42
N LEU A 53 18.71 16.62 -12.38
CA LEU A 53 17.84 17.25 -13.38
C LEU A 53 17.68 18.76 -13.19
N ASP A 54 17.67 19.24 -11.94
CA ASP A 54 17.49 20.65 -11.61
C ASP A 54 18.52 21.58 -12.32
N PRO A 55 19.84 21.36 -12.20
CA PRO A 55 20.83 22.21 -12.87
C PRO A 55 20.87 22.04 -14.39
N THR A 56 20.35 20.92 -14.92
CA THR A 56 20.46 20.61 -16.36
C THR A 56 19.27 21.13 -17.17
N ILE A 57 18.08 21.21 -16.57
CA ILE A 57 16.86 21.65 -17.26
C ILE A 57 16.42 23.05 -16.80
N GLY A 58 16.85 23.51 -15.62
CA GLY A 58 16.48 24.83 -15.10
C GLY A 58 14.98 24.98 -14.86
N LEU A 59 14.32 23.90 -14.42
CA LEU A 59 12.89 23.92 -14.10
C LEU A 59 12.69 24.38 -12.66
N ASP A 60 12.63 25.69 -12.46
CA ASP A 60 12.30 26.34 -11.17
C ASP A 60 10.86 26.05 -10.65
N SER A 61 10.16 25.09 -11.26
CA SER A 61 8.78 24.77 -10.94
C SER A 61 8.70 23.60 -9.96
N ALA A 62 7.78 23.65 -8.99
CA ALA A 62 7.49 22.56 -8.07
C ALA A 62 7.21 21.21 -8.78
N TRP A 63 6.76 21.26 -10.04
CA TRP A 63 6.58 20.08 -10.90
C TRP A 63 7.87 19.29 -11.15
N SER A 64 9.05 19.93 -11.14
CA SER A 64 10.34 19.28 -11.36
C SER A 64 10.69 18.27 -10.27
N ALA A 65 10.30 18.53 -9.02
CA ALA A 65 10.47 17.60 -7.90
C ALA A 65 9.35 16.56 -7.81
N ILE A 66 8.12 16.95 -8.17
CA ILE A 66 6.94 16.09 -8.02
C ILE A 66 6.92 14.93 -9.01
N ILE A 67 7.25 15.18 -10.28
CA ILE A 67 7.22 14.15 -11.33
C ILE A 67 8.14 12.96 -11.01
N PRO A 68 9.45 13.14 -10.69
CA PRO A 68 10.30 12.01 -10.32
C PRO A 68 9.80 11.35 -9.02
N GLY A 69 9.31 12.13 -8.05
CA GLY A 69 8.72 11.59 -6.82
C GLY A 69 7.60 10.58 -7.08
N ILE A 70 6.59 10.96 -7.85
CA ILE A 70 5.44 10.08 -8.20
C ILE A 70 5.93 8.83 -8.94
N PHE A 71 6.82 9.02 -9.92
CA PHE A 71 7.31 7.94 -10.76
C PHE A 71 8.09 6.88 -9.97
N PHE A 72 9.05 7.29 -9.15
CA PHE A 72 9.83 6.36 -8.33
C PHE A 72 8.99 5.70 -7.25
N GLN A 73 8.13 6.45 -6.56
CA GLN A 73 7.22 5.87 -5.56
C GLN A 73 6.31 4.81 -6.19
N PHE A 74 5.79 5.03 -7.39
CA PHE A 74 4.98 4.04 -8.10
C PHE A 74 5.78 2.79 -8.51
N ILE A 75 6.99 2.97 -9.04
CA ILE A 75 7.88 1.85 -9.43
C ILE A 75 8.24 0.99 -8.22
N PHE A 76 8.71 1.61 -7.14
CA PHE A 76 9.11 0.90 -5.93
C PHE A 76 7.91 0.21 -5.26
N ARG A 77 6.72 0.80 -5.33
CA ARG A 77 5.47 0.13 -4.89
C ARG A 77 5.22 -1.15 -5.69
N CYS A 78 5.34 -1.11 -7.02
CA CYS A 78 5.20 -2.29 -7.87
C CYS A 78 6.32 -3.33 -7.63
N LEU A 79 7.56 -2.87 -7.42
CA LEU A 79 8.71 -3.71 -7.14
C LEU A 79 8.54 -4.46 -5.82
N PHE A 80 8.16 -3.75 -4.75
CA PHE A 80 7.89 -4.34 -3.45
C PHE A 80 6.85 -5.46 -3.55
N VAL A 81 5.70 -5.20 -4.19
CA VAL A 81 4.63 -6.19 -4.35
C VAL A 81 5.09 -7.39 -5.20
N THR A 82 5.94 -7.16 -6.20
CA THR A 82 6.52 -8.27 -7.00
C THR A 82 7.43 -9.14 -6.14
N VAL A 83 8.29 -8.54 -5.32
CA VAL A 83 9.17 -9.26 -4.42
C VAL A 83 8.35 -10.04 -3.39
N TYR A 84 7.32 -9.41 -2.81
CA TYR A 84 6.40 -10.05 -1.87
C TYR A 84 5.82 -11.36 -2.44
N HIS A 85 5.20 -11.31 -3.62
CA HIS A 85 4.59 -12.51 -4.20
C HIS A 85 5.60 -13.57 -4.64
N LYS A 86 6.83 -13.17 -5.01
CA LYS A 86 7.90 -14.15 -5.26
C LYS A 86 8.31 -14.87 -3.98
N VAL A 87 8.42 -14.15 -2.87
CA VAL A 87 8.73 -14.75 -1.56
C VAL A 87 7.59 -15.67 -1.12
N GLU A 88 6.34 -15.25 -1.29
CA GLU A 88 5.16 -16.08 -1.03
C GLU A 88 5.22 -17.41 -1.78
N GLN A 89 5.48 -17.39 -3.09
CA GLN A 89 5.62 -18.62 -3.91
C GLN A 89 6.74 -19.55 -3.41
N VAL A 90 7.87 -18.98 -2.99
CA VAL A 90 8.99 -19.77 -2.45
C VAL A 90 8.64 -20.40 -1.11
N ILE A 91 7.92 -19.67 -0.24
CA ILE A 91 7.50 -20.19 1.05
C ILE A 91 6.45 -21.30 0.85
N GLU A 92 5.48 -21.11 -0.03
CA GLU A 92 4.48 -22.14 -0.36
C GLU A 92 5.14 -23.42 -0.86
N ALA A 93 6.07 -23.31 -1.83
CA ALA A 93 6.82 -24.46 -2.35
C ALA A 93 7.67 -25.15 -1.28
N SER A 94 8.23 -24.40 -0.33
CA SER A 94 8.99 -24.97 0.78
C SER A 94 8.10 -25.73 1.78
N ILE A 95 6.87 -25.28 1.99
CA ILE A 95 5.91 -25.94 2.89
C ILE A 95 5.42 -27.24 2.26
N GLU A 96 5.12 -27.23 0.96
CA GLU A 96 4.68 -28.43 0.24
C GLU A 96 5.75 -29.53 0.31
N ARG A 97 7.01 -29.21 0.03
CA ARG A 97 8.13 -30.17 0.15
C ARG A 97 8.28 -30.73 1.56
N SER A 98 8.22 -29.86 2.58
CA SER A 98 8.30 -30.32 3.98
C SER A 98 7.12 -31.22 4.37
N SER A 99 5.96 -31.08 3.72
CA SER A 99 4.81 -31.94 3.96
C SER A 99 4.93 -33.30 3.27
N GLU A 100 5.55 -33.35 2.09
CA GLU A 100 5.85 -34.60 1.38
C GLU A 100 6.87 -35.44 2.16
N ASP A 101 7.98 -34.83 2.58
CA ASP A 101 9.03 -35.52 3.37
C ASP A 101 8.46 -36.17 4.64
N SER A 102 7.56 -35.46 5.34
CA SER A 102 6.91 -35.99 6.55
C SER A 102 5.95 -37.17 6.28
N ASN A 103 5.31 -37.20 5.10
CA ASN A 103 4.42 -38.29 4.73
C ASN A 103 5.22 -39.56 4.37
N ASP A 104 6.40 -39.41 3.76
CA ASP A 104 7.25 -40.54 3.40
C ASP A 104 7.90 -41.18 4.63
N GLU A 105 8.37 -40.39 5.61
CA GLU A 105 8.84 -40.91 6.91
C GLU A 105 7.76 -41.72 7.63
N SER A 106 6.50 -41.26 7.57
CA SER A 106 5.36 -41.95 8.18
C SER A 106 5.05 -43.29 7.49
N ARG A 107 5.25 -43.39 6.17
CA ARG A 107 5.06 -44.64 5.40
C ARG A 107 6.15 -45.67 5.66
N GLU A 108 7.39 -45.24 5.86
CA GLU A 108 8.48 -46.16 6.22
C GLU A 108 8.29 -46.73 7.63
N GLN A 109 7.79 -45.94 8.59
CA GLN A 109 7.52 -46.42 9.95
C GLN A 109 6.29 -47.32 10.08
N SER A 110 5.32 -47.24 9.16
CA SER A 110 4.13 -48.10 9.20
C SER A 110 4.34 -49.49 8.57
N GLY A 111 5.54 -49.78 8.06
CA GLY A 111 5.94 -51.10 7.56
C GLY A 111 6.35 -52.11 8.63
N ASP A 112 6.68 -51.67 9.85
CA ASP A 112 7.07 -52.51 10.97
C ASP A 112 6.29 -52.12 12.24
N GLU A 113 5.63 -53.11 12.85
CA GLU A 113 5.00 -53.11 14.20
C GLU A 113 3.52 -52.73 14.40
N ASN A 114 2.82 -53.75 14.93
CA ASN A 114 1.50 -53.79 15.53
C ASN A 114 1.27 -52.73 16.64
N ASN A 115 0.09 -52.11 16.62
CA ASN A 115 -0.69 -51.61 17.77
C ASN A 115 0.06 -50.78 18.86
N ASN A 116 0.03 -49.43 18.73
CA ASN A 116 -0.36 -48.48 19.80
C ASN A 116 -0.04 -46.97 19.55
N ASN A 117 0.30 -46.52 18.34
CA ASN A 117 0.89 -45.17 18.12
C ASN A 117 -0.03 -44.06 17.55
N ASN A 118 -1.35 -44.09 17.79
CA ASN A 118 -2.28 -43.06 17.28
C ASN A 118 -2.04 -41.62 17.81
N ALA A 119 -1.22 -41.43 18.85
CA ALA A 119 -1.02 -40.11 19.46
C ALA A 119 0.04 -39.23 18.76
N GLY A 120 1.00 -39.82 18.04
CA GLY A 120 2.12 -39.08 17.41
C GLY A 120 1.72 -38.38 16.10
N GLU A 121 1.01 -39.08 15.22
CA GLU A 121 0.60 -38.57 13.90
C GLU A 121 -0.34 -37.35 14.00
N GLN A 122 -1.23 -37.32 15.00
CA GLN A 122 -2.13 -36.19 15.22
C GLN A 122 -1.37 -34.91 15.57
N GLN A 123 -0.28 -34.99 16.32
CA GLN A 123 0.44 -33.80 16.77
C GLN A 123 1.25 -33.16 15.63
N GLN A 124 1.79 -33.97 14.72
CA GLN A 124 2.57 -33.50 13.58
C GLN A 124 1.70 -32.90 12.47
N GLN A 125 0.58 -33.55 12.10
CA GLN A 125 -0.39 -32.97 11.15
C GLN A 125 -0.97 -31.64 11.66
N THR A 126 -1.21 -31.53 12.97
CA THR A 126 -1.66 -30.27 13.58
C THR A 126 -0.62 -29.17 13.42
N SER A 127 0.68 -29.47 13.51
CA SER A 127 1.75 -28.48 13.34
C SER A 127 1.84 -27.93 11.91
N VAL A 128 1.68 -28.79 10.90
CA VAL A 128 1.64 -28.40 9.48
C VAL A 128 0.37 -27.60 9.16
N GLN A 129 -0.79 -28.03 9.70
CA GLN A 129 -2.04 -27.29 9.58
C GLN A 129 -1.97 -25.92 10.25
N ILE A 130 -1.31 -25.81 11.41
CA ILE A 130 -1.07 -24.54 12.09
C ILE A 130 -0.13 -23.66 11.27
N ALA A 131 0.94 -24.21 10.68
CA ALA A 131 1.82 -23.46 9.79
C ALA A 131 1.07 -22.94 8.55
N LYS A 132 0.25 -23.79 7.92
CA LYS A 132 -0.58 -23.43 6.77
C LYS A 132 -1.64 -22.38 7.11
N ASN A 133 -2.32 -22.52 8.26
CA ASN A 133 -3.29 -21.54 8.74
C ASN A 133 -2.63 -20.23 9.21
N LYS A 134 -1.36 -20.28 9.64
CA LYS A 134 -0.55 -19.07 9.90
C LYS A 134 -0.05 -18.41 8.62
N LEU A 135 0.00 -19.12 7.49
CA LEU A 135 0.50 -18.62 6.22
C LEU A 135 -0.58 -18.23 5.21
N SER A 136 -1.83 -18.66 5.39
CA SER A 136 -2.98 -18.10 4.68
C SER A 136 -3.30 -16.70 5.20
N LEU A 137 -2.28 -15.83 5.16
CA LEU A 137 -2.44 -14.41 5.37
C LEU A 137 -3.21 -13.91 4.16
N ASN A 138 -4.46 -13.52 4.41
CA ASN A 138 -5.30 -12.87 3.41
C ASN A 138 -4.47 -11.77 2.73
N ASP A 139 -4.26 -11.86 1.41
CA ASP A 139 -3.53 -10.86 0.64
C ASP A 139 -3.96 -9.44 0.98
N ALA A 140 -5.24 -9.24 1.25
CA ALA A 140 -5.76 -7.95 1.63
C ALA A 140 -5.17 -7.44 2.94
N ALA A 141 -4.97 -8.31 3.94
CA ALA A 141 -4.31 -7.93 5.19
C ALA A 141 -2.84 -7.57 4.94
N CYS A 142 -2.14 -8.31 4.08
CA CYS A 142 -0.76 -7.99 3.68
C CYS A 142 -0.68 -6.66 2.92
N GLY A 143 -1.60 -6.41 1.98
CA GLY A 143 -1.68 -5.17 1.24
C GLY A 143 -2.01 -3.98 2.13
N LEU A 144 -2.87 -4.17 3.13
CA LEU A 144 -3.21 -3.15 4.11
C LEU A 144 -2.03 -2.85 5.02
N ALA A 145 -1.33 -3.87 5.54
CA ALA A 145 -0.12 -3.68 6.35
C ALA A 145 1.01 -3.01 5.57
N ALA A 146 1.24 -3.41 4.31
CA ALA A 146 2.19 -2.74 3.43
C ALA A 146 1.80 -1.26 3.20
N GLY A 147 0.50 -0.98 3.04
CA GLY A 147 -0.01 0.38 2.89
C GLY A 147 0.18 1.22 4.15
N VAL A 148 0.00 0.65 5.34
CA VAL A 148 0.27 1.32 6.63
C VAL A 148 1.75 1.70 6.72
N GLY A 149 2.66 0.81 6.33
CA GLY A 149 4.10 1.11 6.30
C GLY A 149 4.47 2.21 5.32
N PHE A 150 3.99 2.10 4.08
CA PHE A 150 4.27 3.06 3.02
C PHE A 150 3.67 4.45 3.32
N GLY A 151 2.38 4.50 3.64
CA GLY A 151 1.66 5.73 3.97
C GLY A 151 2.07 6.34 5.31
N GLY A 152 2.44 5.51 6.30
CA GLY A 152 2.95 5.98 7.58
C GLY A 152 4.25 6.75 7.43
N LEU A 153 5.17 6.23 6.61
CA LEU A 153 6.41 6.93 6.33
C LEU A 153 6.23 8.16 5.44
N HIS A 154 5.30 8.12 4.49
CA HIS A 154 4.89 9.31 3.75
C HIS A 154 4.35 10.40 4.68
N ALA A 155 3.51 10.03 5.65
CA ALA A 155 3.01 10.95 6.67
C ALA A 155 4.14 11.55 7.52
N ILE A 156 5.11 10.74 7.94
CA ILE A 156 6.27 11.21 8.70
C ILE A 156 7.10 12.21 7.90
N LEU A 157 7.39 11.95 6.61
CA LEU A 157 8.17 12.88 5.79
C LEU A 157 7.40 14.16 5.46
N LEU A 158 6.11 14.04 5.12
CA LEU A 158 5.27 15.17 4.71
C LEU A 158 4.96 16.13 5.87
N PHE A 159 4.64 15.59 7.05
CA PHE A 159 4.16 16.38 8.18
C PHE A 159 5.09 16.37 9.39
N GLY A 160 5.86 15.30 9.60
CA GLY A 160 6.77 15.20 10.75
C GLY A 160 7.87 16.28 10.75
N SER A 161 8.38 16.63 9.57
CA SER A 161 9.36 17.73 9.41
C SER A 161 8.77 19.09 9.80
N LEU A 162 7.55 19.40 9.34
CA LEU A 162 6.82 20.62 9.69
C LEU A 162 6.43 20.66 11.17
N LEU A 163 6.04 19.52 11.73
CA LEU A 163 5.71 19.42 13.15
C LEU A 163 6.94 19.69 14.02
N ALA A 164 8.09 19.14 13.62
CA ALA A 164 9.35 19.35 14.34
C ALA A 164 9.80 20.81 14.32
N SER A 165 9.61 21.54 13.21
CA SER A 165 9.99 22.96 13.12
C SER A 165 9.14 23.87 14.01
N GLU A 166 7.85 23.55 14.19
CA GLU A 166 6.92 24.38 14.98
C GLU A 166 6.88 24.01 16.48
N THR A 167 7.54 22.91 16.89
CA THR A 167 7.46 22.43 18.29
C THR A 167 8.27 23.31 19.26
N PHE A 168 9.30 24.01 18.78
CA PHE A 168 10.23 24.76 19.63
C PHE A 168 10.02 26.28 19.63
N ASP A 169 9.20 26.82 18.73
CA ASP A 169 8.98 28.26 18.61
C ASP A 169 7.58 28.66 19.08
N ALA A 170 7.44 29.90 19.57
CA ALA A 170 6.16 30.46 20.03
C ALA A 170 5.29 31.00 18.89
N GLY A 171 5.78 30.93 17.65
CA GLY A 171 5.09 31.36 16.44
C GLY A 171 4.12 30.32 15.88
N VAL A 172 3.18 30.80 15.06
CA VAL A 172 2.34 29.94 14.21
C VAL A 172 2.58 30.35 12.77
N LEU A 173 3.01 29.41 11.93
CA LEU A 173 3.23 29.70 10.52
C LEU A 173 1.90 29.69 9.74
N PHE A 174 1.57 30.83 9.15
CA PHE A 174 0.45 30.99 8.23
C PHE A 174 0.97 31.01 6.78
N GLN A 175 0.26 30.31 5.89
CA GLN A 175 0.56 30.34 4.47
C GLN A 175 -0.17 31.51 3.79
N PRO A 176 0.44 32.16 2.79
CA PRO A 176 -0.20 33.24 2.05
C PRO A 176 -1.50 32.79 1.36
N SER A 177 -1.60 31.51 0.98
CA SER A 177 -2.78 30.94 0.34
C SER A 177 -4.01 30.84 1.25
N CYS A 178 -3.84 30.82 2.57
CA CYS A 178 -4.92 30.74 3.56
C CYS A 178 -4.48 31.40 4.90
N PRO A 179 -4.56 32.74 5.01
CA PRO A 179 -4.15 33.43 6.23
C PRO A 179 -5.05 33.13 7.43
N ALA A 180 -6.25 32.57 7.21
CA ALA A 180 -7.20 32.24 8.27
C ALA A 180 -6.91 30.91 8.98
N ILE A 181 -6.11 30.02 8.38
CA ILE A 181 -5.89 28.66 8.89
C ILE A 181 -4.38 28.43 9.08
N PRO A 182 -3.92 27.95 10.25
CA PRO A 182 -2.52 27.58 10.44
C PRO A 182 -2.06 26.52 9.44
N SER A 183 -0.87 26.68 8.88
CA SER A 183 -0.28 25.73 7.92
C SER A 183 -0.21 24.31 8.50
N LEU A 184 0.04 24.19 9.80
CA LEU A 184 0.08 22.93 10.54
C LEU A 184 -1.24 22.15 10.43
N VAL A 185 -2.39 22.84 10.48
CA VAL A 185 -3.72 22.21 10.38
C VAL A 185 -3.96 21.72 8.96
N VAL A 186 -3.65 22.55 7.96
CA VAL A 186 -3.79 22.19 6.53
C VAL A 186 -2.93 20.97 6.20
N SER A 187 -1.66 20.97 6.61
CA SER A 187 -0.75 19.84 6.40
C SER A 187 -1.23 18.59 7.12
N SER A 188 -1.74 18.68 8.36
CA SER A 188 -2.26 17.52 9.08
C SER A 188 -3.46 16.86 8.39
N LEU A 189 -4.36 17.65 7.79
CA LEU A 189 -5.53 17.14 7.06
C LEU A 189 -5.14 16.54 5.71
N ASN A 190 -4.19 17.15 5.01
CA ASN A 190 -3.62 16.57 3.79
C ASN A 190 -2.94 15.24 4.09
N THR A 191 -2.13 15.17 5.16
CA THR A 191 -1.48 13.93 5.60
C THR A 191 -2.48 12.84 5.95
N PHE A 192 -3.56 13.18 6.65
CA PHE A 192 -4.65 12.25 6.93
C PHE A 192 -5.21 11.65 5.64
N CYS A 193 -5.49 12.48 4.62
CA CYS A 193 -6.03 11.99 3.35
C CYS A 193 -5.00 11.18 2.54
N PHE A 194 -3.75 11.64 2.45
CA PHE A 194 -2.67 10.91 1.76
C PHE A 194 -2.42 9.55 2.38
N PHE A 195 -2.54 9.41 3.70
CA PHE A 195 -2.44 8.11 4.36
C PHE A 195 -3.50 7.12 3.84
N PHE A 196 -4.76 7.52 3.74
CA PHE A 196 -5.82 6.67 3.18
C PHE A 196 -5.62 6.39 1.69
N LEU A 197 -5.16 7.38 0.92
CA LEU A 197 -4.80 7.19 -0.48
C LEU A 197 -3.69 6.15 -0.64
N ASP A 198 -2.64 6.21 0.19
CA ASP A 198 -1.54 5.22 0.17
C ASP A 198 -2.03 3.81 0.53
N LEU A 199 -2.94 3.67 1.50
CA LEU A 199 -3.58 2.38 1.79
C LEU A 199 -4.31 1.83 0.55
N LEU A 200 -5.16 2.66 -0.07
CA LEU A 200 -5.94 2.26 -1.24
C LEU A 200 -5.04 1.96 -2.45
N TRP A 201 -4.05 2.79 -2.70
CA TRP A 201 -3.08 2.58 -3.78
C TRP A 201 -2.27 1.31 -3.58
N MET A 202 -1.89 0.98 -2.35
CA MET A 202 -1.21 -0.28 -2.06
C MET A 202 -2.13 -1.47 -2.35
N LEU A 203 -3.39 -1.44 -1.90
CA LEU A 203 -4.37 -2.49 -2.19
C LEU A 203 -4.61 -2.67 -3.70
N PHE A 204 -4.76 -1.58 -4.45
CA PHE A 204 -4.83 -1.65 -5.92
C PHE A 204 -3.55 -2.22 -6.55
N THR A 205 -2.37 -1.92 -5.98
CA THR A 205 -1.10 -2.43 -6.50
C THR A 205 -0.98 -3.94 -6.25
N PHE A 206 -1.33 -4.43 -5.07
CA PHE A 206 -1.40 -5.86 -4.76
C PHE A 206 -2.35 -6.58 -5.71
N PHE A 207 -3.58 -6.09 -5.84
CA PHE A 207 -4.55 -6.63 -6.79
C PHE A 207 -4.00 -6.63 -8.24
N GLY A 208 -3.42 -5.51 -8.66
CA GLY A 208 -2.91 -5.31 -10.00
C GLY A 208 -1.76 -6.25 -10.36
N MET A 209 -0.79 -6.38 -9.47
CA MET A 209 0.40 -7.21 -9.68
C MET A 209 0.08 -8.70 -9.59
N ARG A 210 -0.77 -9.13 -8.64
CA ARG A 210 -1.21 -10.53 -8.55
C ARG A 210 -1.88 -11.00 -9.84
N ARG A 211 -2.78 -10.17 -10.40
CA ARG A 211 -3.44 -10.46 -11.68
C ARG A 211 -2.46 -10.54 -12.85
N ARG A 212 -1.40 -9.72 -12.87
CA ARG A 212 -0.37 -9.79 -13.91
C ARG A 212 0.48 -11.07 -13.85
N MET A 213 0.65 -11.65 -12.66
CA MET A 213 1.36 -12.91 -12.48
C MET A 213 0.49 -14.12 -12.80
N LEU A 214 -0.78 -14.12 -12.36
CA LEU A 214 -1.71 -15.22 -12.65
C LEU A 214 -2.07 -15.34 -14.13
N PHE A 215 -2.09 -14.23 -14.87
CA PHE A 215 -2.48 -14.19 -16.28
C PHE A 215 -1.31 -13.72 -17.17
N PRO A 216 -0.53 -14.66 -17.75
CA PRO A 216 0.51 -14.35 -18.74
C PRO A 216 -0.04 -13.59 -19.96
N ARG A 217 0.84 -12.96 -20.76
CA ARG A 217 0.41 -12.23 -21.97
C ARG A 217 -0.34 -13.20 -22.89
N GLY A 218 -1.58 -12.86 -23.25
CA GLY A 218 -2.45 -13.71 -24.08
C GLY A 218 -3.33 -14.70 -23.31
N GLY A 219 -3.17 -14.83 -21.99
CA GLY A 219 -4.00 -15.69 -21.14
C GLY A 219 -5.20 -14.94 -20.57
N GLY A 220 -6.35 -15.03 -21.23
CA GLY A 220 -7.62 -14.54 -20.73
C GLY A 220 -8.75 -15.05 -21.61
N SER A 221 -9.78 -15.64 -21.01
CA SER A 221 -10.91 -16.12 -21.79
C SER A 221 -11.64 -14.95 -22.44
N LEU A 222 -11.66 -14.88 -23.77
CA LEU A 222 -12.46 -13.90 -24.52
C LEU A 222 -13.95 -13.98 -24.15
N THR A 223 -14.42 -15.12 -23.64
CA THR A 223 -15.82 -15.30 -23.24
C THR A 223 -16.23 -14.47 -22.02
N ASP A 224 -15.27 -13.97 -21.22
CA ASP A 224 -15.53 -13.05 -20.11
C ASP A 224 -15.60 -11.57 -20.56
N MET A 225 -15.29 -11.27 -21.84
CA MET A 225 -15.38 -9.93 -22.43
C MET A 225 -16.75 -9.66 -23.09
N ASN A 226 -17.85 -9.86 -22.36
CA ASN A 226 -19.15 -9.38 -22.84
C ASN A 226 -19.42 -7.96 -22.27
N PRO A 227 -19.15 -6.87 -23.03
CA PRO A 227 -19.24 -5.50 -22.52
C PRO A 227 -20.68 -5.07 -22.22
N LEU A 228 -21.67 -5.66 -22.90
CA LEU A 228 -23.06 -5.22 -22.87
C LEU A 228 -23.83 -5.61 -21.60
N ARG A 229 -23.28 -6.47 -20.72
CA ARG A 229 -23.98 -6.95 -19.52
C ARG A 229 -23.34 -6.54 -18.19
N ARG A 230 -22.30 -5.69 -18.22
CA ARG A 230 -21.56 -5.33 -17.01
C ARG A 230 -22.30 -4.24 -16.22
N ARG A 231 -22.90 -4.62 -15.09
CA ARG A 231 -23.25 -3.66 -14.02
C ARG A 231 -21.98 -2.89 -13.61
N PHE A 232 -22.17 -1.63 -13.24
CA PHE A 232 -21.16 -0.76 -12.63
C PHE A 232 -20.37 -1.55 -11.56
N GLY A 233 -19.07 -1.73 -11.76
CA GLY A 233 -18.19 -2.53 -10.87
C GLY A 233 -17.35 -3.61 -11.56
N HIS A 234 -17.74 -4.14 -12.72
CA HIS A 234 -16.91 -5.11 -13.46
C HIS A 234 -15.76 -4.48 -14.28
N TYR A 235 -15.34 -3.26 -13.96
CA TYR A 235 -14.30 -2.54 -14.71
C TYR A 235 -12.94 -3.22 -14.62
N PHE A 236 -12.57 -3.73 -13.44
CA PHE A 236 -11.30 -4.42 -13.27
C PHE A 236 -11.39 -5.87 -13.79
N GLY A 237 -12.45 -6.62 -13.52
CA GLY A 237 -12.61 -7.97 -14.08
C GLY A 237 -11.48 -8.95 -13.69
N ASN A 238 -11.64 -10.23 -14.00
CA ASN A 238 -10.69 -11.27 -13.63
C ASN A 238 -9.65 -11.52 -14.74
N THR A 239 -8.91 -10.48 -15.14
CA THR A 239 -7.99 -10.56 -16.29
C THR A 239 -6.71 -9.75 -16.06
N ARG A 240 -5.68 -10.02 -16.86
CA ARG A 240 -4.45 -9.20 -16.90
C ARG A 240 -4.73 -7.72 -17.20
N MET A 241 -5.68 -7.46 -18.11
CA MET A 241 -6.08 -6.08 -18.45
C MET A 241 -6.64 -5.37 -17.21
N GLY A 242 -7.43 -6.09 -16.41
CA GLY A 242 -7.90 -5.63 -15.11
C GLY A 242 -6.81 -5.18 -14.16
N GLY A 243 -5.77 -6.01 -14.04
CA GLY A 243 -4.62 -5.67 -13.23
C GLY A 243 -3.88 -4.42 -13.73
N ASN A 244 -3.72 -4.27 -15.05
CA ASN A 244 -3.14 -3.07 -15.64
C ASN A 244 -3.99 -1.82 -15.40
N GLN A 245 -5.31 -1.93 -15.50
CA GLN A 245 -6.23 -0.82 -15.22
C GLN A 245 -6.15 -0.40 -13.76
N ALA A 246 -6.05 -1.33 -12.81
CA ALA A 246 -5.85 -1.03 -11.40
C ALA A 246 -4.56 -0.23 -11.16
N LEU A 247 -3.45 -0.66 -11.77
CA LEU A 247 -2.16 0.05 -11.67
C LEU A 247 -2.22 1.44 -12.33
N LEU A 248 -2.93 1.57 -13.46
CA LEU A 248 -3.13 2.86 -14.12
C LEU A 248 -3.98 3.81 -13.26
N VAL A 249 -5.02 3.31 -12.58
CA VAL A 249 -5.80 4.10 -11.61
C VAL A 249 -4.90 4.62 -10.50
N VAL A 250 -4.00 3.79 -9.95
CA VAL A 250 -3.01 4.24 -8.95
C VAL A 250 -2.15 5.36 -9.50
N LEU A 251 -1.58 5.20 -10.71
CA LEU A 251 -0.70 6.22 -11.30
C LEU A 251 -1.43 7.55 -11.55
N ILE A 252 -2.65 7.50 -12.12
CA ILE A 252 -3.44 8.70 -12.43
C ILE A 252 -3.85 9.42 -11.14
N THR A 253 -4.38 8.68 -10.16
CA THR A 253 -4.88 9.27 -8.93
C THR A 253 -3.75 9.77 -8.04
N HIS A 254 -2.58 9.13 -8.07
CA HIS A 254 -1.37 9.63 -7.42
C HIS A 254 -0.89 10.93 -8.07
N THR A 255 -0.84 10.98 -9.41
CA THR A 255 -0.49 12.21 -10.14
C THR A 255 -1.48 13.33 -9.87
N ALA A 256 -2.78 13.04 -9.84
CA ALA A 256 -3.82 14.02 -9.52
C ALA A 256 -3.71 14.55 -8.09
N ALA A 257 -3.52 13.67 -7.09
CA ALA A 257 -3.36 14.05 -5.69
C ALA A 257 -2.15 14.99 -5.50
N SER A 258 -0.99 14.61 -6.04
CA SER A 258 0.21 15.45 -6.00
C SER A 258 0.02 16.76 -6.76
N GLY A 259 -0.64 16.73 -7.93
CA GLY A 259 -1.02 17.94 -8.66
C GLY A 259 -1.91 18.87 -7.85
N PHE A 260 -2.92 18.35 -7.14
CA PHE A 260 -3.80 19.14 -6.28
C PHE A 260 -3.06 19.81 -5.10
N THR A 261 -1.95 19.24 -4.63
CA THR A 261 -1.11 19.92 -3.62
C THR A 261 -0.33 21.11 -4.18
N THR A 262 0.01 21.11 -5.48
CA THR A 262 0.71 22.26 -6.10
C THR A 262 -0.13 23.53 -6.12
N PHE A 263 -1.45 23.40 -6.03
CA PHE A 263 -2.33 24.56 -5.98
C PHE A 263 -2.09 25.43 -4.75
N ASN A 264 -1.48 24.89 -3.69
CA ASN A 264 -1.06 25.65 -2.50
C ASN A 264 -0.04 26.76 -2.80
N ASN A 265 0.49 26.84 -4.02
CA ASN A 265 1.33 27.97 -4.44
C ASN A 265 0.52 29.19 -4.92
N PHE A 266 -0.78 29.04 -5.17
CA PHE A 266 -1.65 30.14 -5.61
C PHE A 266 -2.41 30.77 -4.44
N GLU A 267 -2.87 32.01 -4.64
CA GLU A 267 -3.84 32.65 -3.75
C GLU A 267 -5.11 31.79 -3.68
N TYR A 268 -5.62 31.50 -2.46
CA TYR A 268 -6.74 30.58 -2.21
C TYR A 268 -6.50 29.10 -2.55
N GLY A 269 -5.27 28.74 -2.91
CA GLY A 269 -4.86 27.38 -3.26
C GLY A 269 -5.21 26.32 -2.22
N CYS A 270 -5.08 26.67 -0.94
CA CYS A 270 -5.36 25.75 0.16
C CYS A 270 -6.85 25.36 0.23
N VAL A 271 -7.79 26.24 -0.08
CA VAL A 271 -9.23 25.89 -0.12
C VAL A 271 -9.50 24.83 -1.19
N PHE A 272 -8.86 24.99 -2.35
CA PHE A 272 -8.96 24.03 -3.44
C PHE A 272 -8.35 22.68 -3.05
N SER A 273 -7.12 22.67 -2.52
CA SER A 273 -6.42 21.46 -2.10
C SER A 273 -7.19 20.70 -1.01
N MET A 274 -7.66 21.42 0.01
CA MET A 274 -8.44 20.90 1.15
C MET A 274 -9.79 20.32 0.75
N THR A 275 -10.36 20.74 -0.38
CA THR A 275 -11.65 20.18 -0.86
C THR A 275 -11.42 19.03 -1.83
N THR A 276 -10.45 19.16 -2.72
CA THR A 276 -10.21 18.20 -3.81
C THR A 276 -9.53 16.92 -3.36
N ILE A 277 -8.60 16.97 -2.40
CA ILE A 277 -7.90 15.78 -1.91
C ILE A 277 -8.85 14.83 -1.15
N PRO A 278 -9.71 15.29 -0.21
CA PRO A 278 -10.71 14.42 0.40
C PRO A 278 -11.72 13.87 -0.62
N ALA A 279 -12.18 14.68 -1.57
CA ALA A 279 -13.08 14.24 -2.62
C ALA A 279 -12.43 13.14 -3.49
N LEU A 280 -11.16 13.31 -3.89
CA LEU A 280 -10.39 12.29 -4.60
C LEU A 280 -10.24 11.02 -3.76
N THR A 281 -9.96 11.14 -2.47
CA THR A 281 -9.85 10.01 -1.54
C THR A 281 -11.14 9.19 -1.51
N MET A 282 -12.30 9.87 -1.40
CA MET A 282 -13.62 9.22 -1.44
C MET A 282 -13.91 8.56 -2.80
N ILE A 283 -13.52 9.20 -3.91
CA ILE A 283 -13.66 8.62 -5.26
C ILE A 283 -12.82 7.35 -5.39
N VAL A 284 -11.54 7.38 -4.97
CA VAL A 284 -10.65 6.21 -5.02
C VAL A 284 -11.18 5.08 -4.13
N ALA A 285 -11.68 5.42 -2.93
CA ALA A 285 -12.29 4.45 -2.02
C ALA A 285 -13.56 3.82 -2.64
N TYR A 286 -14.42 4.63 -3.27
CA TYR A 286 -15.60 4.14 -3.96
C TYR A 286 -15.26 3.25 -5.15
N VAL A 287 -14.26 3.61 -5.96
CA VAL A 287 -13.78 2.78 -7.08
C VAL A 287 -13.21 1.46 -6.57
N PHE A 288 -12.47 1.48 -5.47
CA PHE A 288 -11.97 0.26 -4.82
C PHE A 288 -13.12 -0.62 -4.34
N TRP A 289 -14.06 -0.06 -3.61
CA TRP A 289 -15.18 -0.81 -3.03
C TRP A 289 -16.13 -1.36 -4.09
N SER A 290 -16.50 -0.55 -5.09
CA SER A 290 -17.42 -0.98 -6.13
C SER A 290 -16.82 -2.00 -7.10
N GLY A 291 -15.49 -1.97 -7.31
CA GLY A 291 -14.81 -2.78 -8.31
C GLY A 291 -13.91 -3.89 -7.76
N VAL A 292 -12.90 -3.53 -6.96
CA VAL A 292 -11.84 -4.47 -6.55
C VAL A 292 -12.24 -5.30 -5.34
N SER A 293 -12.94 -4.70 -4.36
CA SER A 293 -13.25 -5.36 -3.08
C SER A 293 -13.94 -6.71 -3.25
N LYS A 294 -14.95 -6.79 -4.13
CA LYS A 294 -15.73 -8.03 -4.37
C LYS A 294 -14.90 -9.20 -4.90
N ILE A 295 -13.77 -8.90 -5.51
CA ILE A 295 -12.87 -9.90 -6.11
C ILE A 295 -11.71 -10.19 -5.16
N TYR A 296 -11.27 -9.19 -4.40
CA TYR A 296 -10.04 -9.22 -3.61
C TYR A 296 -10.27 -9.54 -2.13
N LEU A 297 -11.47 -9.27 -1.61
CA LEU A 297 -11.94 -9.59 -0.25
C LEU A 297 -13.06 -10.63 -0.34
N PRO A 298 -12.75 -11.92 -0.60
CA PRO A 298 -13.74 -12.99 -0.53
C PRO A 298 -14.21 -13.26 0.91
#